data_AF-A0A7D7QQT7-F1
#
_entry.id   AF-A0A7D7QQT7-F1
#
_cell.length_a   1.000
_cell.length_b   1.000
_cell.length_c   1.000
_cell.angle_alpha   90.00
_cell.angle_beta   90.00
_cell.angle_gamma   90.00
#
_symmetry.space_group_name_H-M   'P 1'
#
loop_
_entity.id
_entity.type
_entity.pdbx_description
1 polymer ?
#
loop_
_entity_poly.entity_id
_entity_poly.type
_entity_poly.pdbx_seq_one_letter_code
_entity_poly.pdbx_strand_id
1 'polypeptide(L)'
;MLEVNNLFNQIERCSYLKTAQTDNKNIEALADTWNNYLKTLHEAIAESNTAKQIAQRDYEKVQALAIAWEKQMQVALTNSSEEEVRQALAHKQIYTARARQLKTLVERHIIHISTLKTQLAYWENQPYSQVS
;
A
#
# COMPACT_ATOMS: atom_id res chain seq x y z
N MET A 1 -47.72 48.12 -10.74
CA MET A 1 -47.71 46.88 -9.92
C MET A 1 -47.07 45.67 -10.63
N LEU A 2 -46.91 45.67 -11.97
CA LEU A 2 -46.25 44.58 -12.73
C LEU A 2 -44.70 44.58 -12.64
N GLU A 3 -44.05 45.74 -12.51
CA GLU A 3 -42.59 45.84 -12.52
C GLU A 3 -41.92 45.28 -11.24
N VAL A 4 -42.59 45.43 -10.10
CA VAL A 4 -42.06 44.94 -8.80
C VAL A 4 -42.05 43.40 -8.75
N ASN A 5 -43.03 42.76 -9.39
CA ASN A 5 -43.11 41.29 -9.46
C ASN A 5 -42.01 40.69 -10.37
N ASN A 6 -41.58 41.43 -11.39
CA ASN A 6 -40.55 40.98 -12.32
C ASN A 6 -39.14 41.07 -11.71
N LEU A 7 -38.89 42.12 -10.92
CA LEU A 7 -37.67 42.28 -10.12
C LEU A 7 -37.54 41.21 -9.03
N PHE A 8 -38.64 40.89 -8.32
CA PHE A 8 -38.64 39.85 -7.29
C PHE A 8 -38.33 38.47 -7.88
N ASN A 9 -38.94 38.13 -9.01
CA ASN A 9 -38.69 36.87 -9.72
C ASN A 9 -37.26 36.76 -10.29
N GLN A 10 -36.65 37.87 -10.72
CA GLN A 10 -35.24 37.87 -11.15
C GLN A 10 -34.27 37.69 -9.98
N ILE A 11 -34.53 38.33 -8.84
CA ILE A 11 -33.70 38.18 -7.63
C ILE A 11 -33.77 36.74 -7.12
N GLU A 12 -34.95 36.13 -7.06
CA GLU A 12 -35.09 34.73 -6.68
C GLU A 12 -34.37 33.80 -7.66
N ARG A 13 -34.56 33.96 -8.98
CA ARG A 13 -33.84 33.15 -9.98
C ARG A 13 -32.32 33.27 -9.88
N CYS A 14 -31.79 34.47 -9.68
CA CYS A 14 -30.36 34.68 -9.50
C CYS A 14 -29.85 34.01 -8.21
N SER A 15 -30.64 34.01 -7.15
CA SER A 15 -30.33 33.35 -5.87
C SER A 15 -30.30 31.83 -6.02
N TYR A 16 -31.27 31.25 -6.74
CA TYR A 16 -31.33 29.82 -7.06
C TYR A 16 -30.20 29.37 -8.00
N LEU A 17 -29.86 30.16 -9.02
CA LEU A 17 -28.75 29.84 -9.92
C LEU A 17 -27.40 29.91 -9.22
N LYS A 18 -27.22 30.86 -8.30
CA LYS A 18 -25.98 31.03 -7.54
C LYS A 18 -25.79 29.93 -6.50
N THR A 19 -26.87 29.50 -5.84
CA THR A 19 -26.85 28.33 -4.94
C THR A 19 -26.60 27.05 -5.71
N ALA A 20 -27.30 26.80 -6.83
CA ALA A 20 -27.05 25.65 -7.69
C ALA A 20 -25.62 25.59 -8.26
N GLN A 21 -25.03 26.73 -8.64
CA GLN A 21 -23.62 26.79 -9.07
C GLN A 21 -22.64 26.52 -7.94
N THR A 22 -22.94 26.99 -6.72
CA THR A 22 -22.08 26.77 -5.55
C THR A 22 -22.16 25.30 -5.11
N ASP A 23 -23.36 24.71 -5.14
CA ASP A 23 -23.59 23.30 -4.84
C ASP A 23 -22.92 22.40 -5.88
N ASN A 24 -23.02 22.73 -7.17
CA ASN A 24 -22.35 21.98 -8.23
C ASN A 24 -20.81 22.02 -8.10
N LYS A 25 -20.25 23.20 -7.85
CA LYS A 25 -18.80 23.35 -7.63
C LYS A 25 -18.30 22.59 -6.39
N ASN A 26 -19.11 22.54 -5.33
CA ASN A 26 -18.78 21.77 -4.13
C ASN A 26 -18.84 20.26 -4.38
N ILE A 27 -19.79 19.79 -5.21
CA ILE A 27 -19.88 18.38 -5.62
C ILE A 27 -18.68 17.98 -6.48
N GLU A 28 -18.30 18.80 -7.46
CA GLU A 28 -17.10 18.57 -8.29
C GLU A 28 -15.82 18.48 -7.43
N ALA A 29 -15.62 19.43 -6.50
CA ALA A 29 -14.45 19.43 -5.61
C ALA A 29 -14.38 18.20 -4.69
N LEU A 30 -15.54 17.69 -4.25
CA LEU A 30 -15.63 16.45 -3.47
C LEU A 30 -15.30 15.22 -4.33
N ALA A 31 -15.80 15.17 -5.57
CA ALA A 31 -15.49 14.10 -6.52
C ALA A 31 -14.00 14.07 -6.90
N ASP A 32 -13.39 15.23 -7.12
CA ASP A 32 -11.95 15.34 -7.38
C ASP A 32 -11.10 14.86 -6.19
N THR A 33 -11.47 15.27 -4.98
CA THR A 33 -10.81 14.84 -3.74
C THR A 33 -10.93 13.32 -3.58
N TRP A 34 -12.09 12.77 -3.90
CA TRP A 34 -12.36 11.33 -3.88
C TRP A 34 -11.49 10.55 -4.85
N ASN A 35 -11.49 10.97 -6.11
CA ASN A 35 -10.73 10.34 -7.18
C ASN A 35 -9.24 10.40 -6.88
N ASN A 36 -8.75 11.52 -6.34
CA ASN A 36 -7.37 11.64 -5.91
C ASN A 36 -7.04 10.65 -4.78
N TYR A 37 -7.92 10.51 -3.80
CA TYR A 37 -7.72 9.55 -2.71
C TYR A 37 -7.72 8.09 -3.19
N LEU A 38 -8.67 7.70 -4.06
CA LEU A 38 -8.69 6.37 -4.67
C LEU A 38 -7.41 6.09 -5.48
N LYS A 39 -6.92 7.09 -6.21
CA LYS A 39 -5.65 7.00 -6.95
C LYS A 39 -4.48 6.76 -5.99
N THR A 40 -4.39 7.53 -4.90
CA THR A 40 -3.32 7.34 -3.89
C THR A 40 -3.37 5.94 -3.26
N LEU A 41 -4.57 5.39 -3.01
CA LEU A 41 -4.70 4.02 -2.51
C LEU A 41 -4.18 2.98 -3.52
N HIS A 42 -4.50 3.14 -4.81
CA HIS A 42 -3.98 2.27 -5.87
C HIS A 42 -2.45 2.31 -5.95
N GLU A 43 -1.87 3.52 -5.92
CA GLU A 43 -0.42 3.72 -5.94
C GLU A 43 0.24 3.08 -4.72
N ALA A 44 -0.29 3.32 -3.51
CA ALA A 44 0.23 2.72 -2.28
C ALA A 44 0.17 1.18 -2.29
N ILE A 45 -0.88 0.58 -2.89
CA ILE A 45 -0.98 -0.87 -3.07
C ILE A 45 0.09 -1.37 -4.05
N ALA A 46 0.32 -0.66 -5.15
CA ALA A 46 1.33 -1.03 -6.15
C ALA A 46 2.76 -0.96 -5.56
N GLU A 47 3.07 0.13 -4.86
CA GLU A 47 4.34 0.31 -4.15
C GLU A 47 4.56 -0.78 -3.10
N SER A 48 3.55 -1.04 -2.28
CA SER A 48 3.62 -2.08 -1.24
C SER A 48 3.82 -3.48 -1.83
N ASN A 49 3.18 -3.78 -2.97
CA ASN A 49 3.42 -5.05 -3.68
C ASN A 49 4.85 -5.15 -4.21
N THR A 50 5.39 -4.06 -4.74
CA THR A 50 6.77 -4.00 -5.23
C THR A 50 7.76 -4.23 -4.08
N ALA A 51 7.58 -3.53 -2.96
CA ALA A 51 8.38 -3.70 -1.76
C ALA A 51 8.32 -5.14 -1.22
N LYS A 52 7.13 -5.73 -1.16
CA LYS A 52 6.94 -7.14 -0.79
C LYS A 52 7.73 -8.09 -1.71
N GLN A 53 7.68 -7.89 -3.02
CA GLN A 53 8.41 -8.73 -3.98
C GLN A 53 9.93 -8.60 -3.84
N ILE A 54 10.44 -7.40 -3.54
CA ILE A 54 11.86 -7.19 -3.24
C ILE A 54 12.25 -7.94 -1.97
N ALA A 55 11.52 -7.73 -0.87
CA ALA A 55 11.77 -8.40 0.40
C ALA A 55 11.70 -9.94 0.29
N GLN A 56 10.76 -10.46 -0.50
CA GLN A 56 10.63 -11.88 -0.77
C GLN A 56 11.82 -12.46 -1.53
N ARG A 57 12.28 -11.78 -2.60
CA ARG A 57 13.48 -12.21 -3.35
C ARG A 57 14.73 -12.17 -2.47
N ASP A 58 14.87 -11.17 -1.63
CA ASP A 58 16.00 -11.06 -0.71
C ASP A 58 15.93 -12.15 0.37
N TYR A 59 14.74 -12.46 0.89
CA TYR A 59 14.51 -13.58 1.80
C TYR A 59 14.99 -14.89 1.18
N GLU A 60 14.56 -15.21 -0.04
CA GLU A 60 14.91 -16.44 -0.74
C GLU A 60 16.43 -16.57 -0.92
N LYS A 61 17.10 -15.50 -1.35
CA LYS A 61 18.56 -15.48 -1.50
C LYS A 61 19.28 -15.73 -0.17
N VAL A 62 18.89 -15.02 0.88
CA VAL A 62 19.51 -15.14 2.20
C VAL A 62 19.24 -16.51 2.83
N GLN A 63 18.03 -17.05 2.64
CA GLN A 63 17.68 -18.40 3.09
C GLN A 63 18.50 -19.47 2.37
N ALA A 64 18.74 -19.32 1.06
CA ALA A 64 19.60 -20.21 0.30
C ALA A 64 21.05 -20.18 0.82
N LEU A 65 21.57 -19.00 1.17
CA LEU A 65 22.89 -18.87 1.80
C LEU A 65 22.95 -19.57 3.16
N ALA A 66 21.93 -19.41 4.01
CA ALA A 66 21.87 -20.11 5.29
C ALA A 66 21.90 -21.65 5.11
N ILE A 67 21.19 -22.17 4.10
CA ILE A 67 21.20 -23.60 3.75
C ILE A 67 22.57 -24.03 3.22
N ALA A 68 23.23 -23.21 2.40
CA ALA A 68 24.57 -23.51 1.90
C ALA A 68 25.59 -23.61 3.04
N TRP A 69 25.54 -22.68 4.00
CA TRP A 69 26.41 -22.73 5.18
C TRP A 69 26.12 -23.92 6.10
N GLU A 70 24.86 -24.35 6.19
CA GLU A 70 24.53 -25.58 6.90
C GLU A 70 25.20 -26.81 6.26
N LYS A 71 25.18 -26.90 4.92
CA LYS A 71 25.87 -27.98 4.20
C LYS A 71 27.38 -27.91 4.41
N GLN A 72 27.97 -26.72 4.35
CA GLN A 72 29.41 -26.54 4.63
C GLN A 72 29.78 -26.97 6.05
N MET A 73 28.95 -26.65 7.04
CA MET A 73 29.16 -27.10 8.42
C MET A 73 29.16 -28.63 8.52
N GLN A 74 28.24 -29.33 7.82
CA GLN A 74 28.20 -30.79 7.79
C GLN A 74 29.45 -31.41 7.14
N VAL A 75 29.97 -30.79 6.08
CA VAL A 75 31.23 -31.21 5.44
C VAL A 75 32.41 -31.01 6.39
N ALA A 76 32.52 -29.84 7.02
CA ALA A 76 33.60 -29.53 7.96
C ALA A 76 33.58 -30.47 9.19
N LEU A 77 32.39 -30.83 9.69
CA LEU A 77 32.22 -31.82 10.75
C LEU A 77 32.77 -33.20 10.33
N THR A 78 32.49 -33.62 9.10
CA THR A 78 33.00 -34.89 8.56
C THR A 78 34.52 -34.89 8.44
N ASN A 79 35.11 -33.75 8.09
CA ASN A 79 36.55 -33.58 7.95
C ASN A 79 37.27 -33.26 9.27
N SER A 80 36.55 -33.20 10.40
CA SER A 80 37.11 -32.85 11.73
C SER A 80 37.83 -31.49 11.75
N SER A 81 37.42 -30.54 10.90
CA SER A 81 38.00 -29.19 10.83
C SER A 81 37.23 -28.24 11.75
N GLU A 82 37.61 -28.17 13.03
CA GLU A 82 36.88 -27.41 14.06
C GLU A 82 36.73 -25.92 13.72
N GLU A 83 37.77 -25.30 13.16
CA GLU A 83 37.73 -23.90 12.76
C GLU A 83 36.75 -23.64 11.61
N GLU A 84 36.70 -24.53 10.62
CA GLU A 84 35.72 -24.45 9.53
C GLU A 84 34.29 -24.65 10.05
N VAL A 85 34.08 -25.56 11.00
CA VAL A 85 32.78 -25.74 11.67
C VAL A 85 32.35 -24.44 12.36
N ARG A 86 33.27 -23.81 13.11
CA ARG A 86 33.01 -22.54 13.82
C ARG A 86 32.65 -21.42 12.85
N GLN A 87 33.39 -21.27 11.76
CA GLN A 87 33.12 -20.26 10.73
C GLN A 87 31.78 -20.51 10.02
N ALA A 88 31.51 -21.74 9.60
CA ALA A 88 30.28 -22.11 8.92
C ALA A 88 29.05 -21.89 9.82
N LEU A 89 29.15 -22.25 11.10
CA LEU A 89 28.10 -22.02 12.08
C LEU A 89 27.81 -20.53 12.27
N ALA A 90 28.86 -19.69 12.39
CA ALA A 90 28.69 -18.25 12.53
C ALA A 90 27.97 -17.64 11.32
N HIS A 91 28.37 -18.01 10.10
CA HIS A 91 27.70 -17.55 8.89
C HIS A 91 26.25 -18.04 8.80
N LYS A 92 25.99 -19.33 9.07
CA LYS A 92 24.63 -19.88 9.12
C LYS A 92 23.74 -19.07 10.06
N GLN A 93 24.22 -18.76 11.27
CA GLN A 93 23.46 -18.00 12.26
C GLN A 93 23.12 -16.58 11.76
N ILE A 94 24.10 -15.88 11.19
CA ILE A 94 23.90 -14.53 10.62
C ILE A 94 22.84 -14.56 9.52
N TYR A 95 22.98 -15.45 8.54
CA TYR A 95 22.03 -15.52 7.43
C TYR A 95 20.66 -16.02 7.88
N THR A 96 20.57 -16.93 8.83
CA THR A 96 19.30 -17.37 9.41
C THR A 96 18.56 -16.23 10.12
N ALA A 97 19.28 -15.42 10.90
CA ALA A 97 18.70 -14.25 11.57
C ALA A 97 18.17 -13.24 10.55
N ARG A 98 18.95 -12.94 9.50
CA ARG A 98 18.54 -12.03 8.44
C ARG A 98 17.36 -12.58 7.62
N ALA A 99 17.31 -13.88 7.35
CA ALA A 99 16.18 -14.51 6.69
C ALA A 99 14.88 -14.35 7.52
N ARG A 100 14.96 -14.54 8.85
CA ARG A 100 13.82 -14.32 9.74
C ARG A 100 13.32 -12.88 9.70
N GLN A 101 14.22 -11.90 9.73
CA GLN A 101 13.86 -10.49 9.63
C GLN A 101 13.14 -10.17 8.31
N LEU A 102 13.66 -10.67 7.18
CA LEU A 102 13.05 -10.47 5.87
C LEU A 102 11.68 -11.14 5.76
N LYS A 103 11.53 -12.35 6.32
CA LYS A 103 10.23 -13.04 6.38
C LYS A 103 9.19 -12.21 7.13
N THR A 104 9.55 -11.68 8.30
CA THR A 104 8.67 -10.77 9.06
C THR A 104 8.33 -9.52 8.27
N LEU A 105 9.27 -8.96 7.51
CA LEU A 105 9.00 -7.81 6.64
C LEU A 105 8.00 -8.14 5.53
N VAL A 106 8.12 -9.31 4.90
CA VAL A 106 7.15 -9.81 3.91
C VAL A 106 5.76 -9.94 4.53
N GLU A 107 5.65 -10.53 5.71
CA GLU A 107 4.38 -10.69 6.44
C GLU A 107 3.73 -9.32 6.76
N ARG A 108 4.54 -8.33 7.18
CA ARG A 108 4.05 -6.96 7.40
C ARG A 108 3.50 -6.33 6.12
N HIS A 109 4.17 -6.50 4.99
CA HIS A 109 3.65 -6.01 3.71
C HIS A 109 2.35 -6.71 3.31
N ILE A 110 2.22 -8.02 3.54
CA ILE A 110 0.96 -8.76 3.27
C ILE A 110 -0.19 -8.14 4.06
N ILE A 111 0.00 -7.90 5.37
CA ILE A 111 -1.01 -7.28 6.23
C ILE A 111 -1.34 -5.87 5.74
N HIS A 112 -0.32 -5.05 5.46
CA HIS A 112 -0.51 -3.68 5.01
C HIS A 112 -1.29 -3.60 3.68
N ILE A 113 -0.94 -4.43 2.70
CA ILE A 113 -1.65 -4.53 1.42
C ILE A 113 -3.11 -4.94 1.65
N SER A 114 -3.36 -5.88 2.56
CA SER A 114 -4.73 -6.29 2.89
C SER A 114 -5.53 -5.13 3.45
N THR A 115 -4.95 -4.33 4.36
CA THR A 115 -5.60 -3.13 4.91
C THR A 115 -5.91 -2.11 3.82
N LEU A 116 -4.95 -1.82 2.95
CA LEU A 116 -5.15 -0.88 1.83
C LEU A 116 -6.25 -1.36 0.87
N LYS A 117 -6.29 -2.66 0.56
CA LYS A 117 -7.35 -3.24 -0.28
C LYS A 117 -8.74 -3.15 0.38
N THR A 118 -8.84 -3.38 1.68
CA THR A 118 -10.08 -3.19 2.42
C THR A 118 -10.52 -1.73 2.40
N GLN A 119 -9.59 -0.79 2.59
CA GLN A 119 -9.89 0.64 2.47
C GLN A 119 -10.36 0.99 1.06
N LEU A 120 -9.62 0.56 0.03
CA LEU A 120 -9.99 0.80 -1.36
C LEU A 120 -11.40 0.30 -1.66
N ALA A 121 -11.71 -0.95 -1.32
CA ALA A 121 -13.04 -1.51 -1.52
C ALA A 121 -14.12 -0.74 -0.74
N TYR A 122 -13.84 -0.29 0.49
CA TYR A 122 -14.77 0.54 1.25
C TYR A 122 -15.10 1.85 0.53
N TRP A 123 -14.09 2.51 -0.03
CA TRP A 123 -14.22 3.80 -0.69
C TRP A 123 -14.73 3.69 -2.15
N GLU A 124 -14.45 2.61 -2.86
CA GLU A 124 -15.05 2.38 -4.19
C GLU A 124 -16.58 2.22 -4.12
N ASN A 125 -17.10 1.74 -2.99
CA ASN A 125 -18.53 1.47 -2.78
C ASN A 125 -19.32 2.65 -2.18
N GLN A 126 -18.73 3.84 -2.05
CA GLN A 126 -19.43 5.00 -1.51
C GLN A 126 -20.18 5.78 -2.60
N PRO A 127 -21.29 6.46 -2.28
CA PRO A 127 -22.16 7.10 -3.27
C PRO A 127 -21.48 8.17 -4.13
N TYR A 128 -20.37 8.76 -3.68
CA TYR A 128 -19.60 9.74 -4.45
C TYR A 128 -18.73 9.13 -5.56
N SER A 129 -18.57 7.80 -5.62
CA SER A 129 -17.83 7.13 -6.70
C SER A 129 -18.61 7.03 -8.02
N GLN A 130 -19.92 7.35 -8.00
CA GLN A 130 -20.80 7.27 -9.17
C GLN A 130 -21.18 8.62 -9.77
N VAL A 131 -20.64 9.71 -9.22
CA VAL A 131 -20.81 11.06 -9.78
C VAL A 131 -19.67 11.29 -10.77
N SER A 132 -19.81 10.73 -11.97
CA SER A 132 -18.89 10.92 -13.11
C SER A 132 -19.67 11.12 -14.38
#